data_AF-A0A950NL76-F1
#
_entry.id   AF-A0A950NL76-F1
#
_cell.length_a   1.000
_cell.length_b   1.000
_cell.length_c   1.000
_cell.angle_alpha   90.00
_cell.angle_beta   90.00
_cell.angle_gamma   90.00
#
_symmetry.space_group_name_H-M   'P 1'
#
loop_
_entity.id
_entity.type
_entity.pdbx_description
1 polymer ?
#
loop_
_entity_poly.entity_id
_entity_poly.type
_entity_poly.pdbx_seq_one_letter_code
_entity_poly.pdbx_strand_id
1 'polypeptide(L)'
;MARPTDSNEQLLCSFCGKSQRQVKKLIAGPGVYICDECIDLCNEIIDEELSAAPSFDIDNLPKPREIYEVLNEYVVGQEQAKRTMSVAVYNHYKRVQMMQSDDNEIELQKSNILLLGPTGCGKTLLAQTLARILNVPFAIADATALTEAGYVGEDVENILLKLIQAADYDVKKAETGIIYIDEVDKIARKADNPSITRDVSGEGVQQALLKILEGTTASVPPQGGRKHPHQEFLSIDTTNVLFICGGAFANLDKVIERRIGHKGVGFGASVRSKTNKDTGELFEQVLPEDLVEYGLIPEFIGRLPVISVIHQLSKDDLVSILEEPKNAL
;
A
#
# COMPACT_ATOMS: atom_id res chain seq x y z
N MET A 1 -43.31 70.01 -11.77
CA MET A 1 -43.21 69.04 -12.89
C MET A 1 -42.41 67.85 -12.39
N ALA A 2 -43.08 66.79 -11.96
CA ALA A 2 -42.44 65.51 -11.67
C ALA A 2 -42.62 64.62 -12.91
N ARG A 3 -41.51 64.17 -13.51
CA ARG A 3 -41.54 63.15 -14.56
C ARG A 3 -41.57 61.79 -13.89
N PRO A 4 -42.51 60.89 -14.21
CA PRO A 4 -42.33 59.48 -13.90
C PRO A 4 -41.33 58.93 -14.93
N THR A 5 -40.16 58.52 -14.48
CA THR A 5 -39.30 57.64 -15.27
C THR A 5 -39.84 56.23 -15.13
N ASP A 6 -40.48 55.74 -16.19
CA ASP A 6 -40.59 54.32 -16.47
C ASP A 6 -39.17 53.74 -16.50
N SER A 7 -38.82 52.98 -15.47
CA SER A 7 -37.67 52.09 -15.50
C SER A 7 -38.08 50.81 -14.80
N ASN A 8 -38.75 49.97 -15.57
CA ASN A 8 -38.96 48.56 -15.27
C ASN A 8 -37.59 47.88 -15.33
N GLU A 9 -36.71 48.19 -14.38
CA GLU A 9 -35.41 47.54 -14.20
C GLU A 9 -35.70 46.08 -13.86
N GLN A 10 -35.73 45.25 -14.89
CA GLN A 10 -35.84 43.83 -14.73
C GLN A 10 -34.59 43.38 -13.98
N LEU A 11 -34.76 43.01 -12.72
CA LEU A 11 -33.70 42.38 -11.93
C LEU A 11 -33.37 41.05 -12.61
N LEU A 12 -32.13 40.96 -13.10
CA LEU A 12 -31.60 39.83 -13.87
C LEU A 12 -30.49 39.16 -13.06
N CYS A 13 -30.44 37.83 -13.11
CA CYS A 13 -29.31 37.09 -12.57
C CYS A 13 -28.03 37.42 -13.36
N SER A 14 -26.96 37.78 -12.66
CA SER A 14 -25.66 38.11 -13.22
C SER A 14 -24.93 36.92 -13.85
N PHE A 15 -25.37 35.68 -13.58
CA PHE A 15 -24.74 34.44 -14.05
C PHE A 15 -25.45 33.87 -15.28
N CYS A 16 -26.78 33.69 -15.23
CA CYS A 16 -27.55 33.07 -16.32
C CYS A 16 -28.42 34.05 -17.12
N GLY A 17 -28.50 35.32 -16.71
CA GLY A 17 -29.29 36.35 -17.39
C GLY A 17 -30.81 36.21 -17.25
N LYS A 18 -31.32 35.26 -16.45
CA LYS A 18 -32.76 35.10 -16.21
C LYS A 18 -33.32 36.24 -15.35
N SER A 19 -34.52 36.69 -15.68
CA SER A 19 -35.24 37.72 -14.89
C SER A 19 -35.84 37.14 -13.62
N GLN A 20 -36.14 37.99 -12.63
CA GLN A 20 -36.80 37.59 -11.37
C GLN A 20 -38.12 36.80 -11.57
N ARG A 21 -38.81 36.96 -12.71
CA ARG A 21 -40.05 36.23 -13.02
C ARG A 21 -39.82 34.80 -13.53
N GLN A 22 -38.61 34.49 -13.99
CA GLN A 22 -38.25 33.21 -14.60
C GLN A 22 -37.62 32.23 -13.61
N VAL A 23 -37.36 32.66 -12.38
CA VAL A 23 -36.67 31.88 -11.34
C VAL A 23 -37.49 31.92 -10.05
N LYS A 24 -37.35 30.92 -9.18
CA LYS A 24 -38.16 30.88 -7.94
C LYS A 24 -37.66 31.90 -6.93
N LYS A 25 -36.35 32.14 -6.91
CA LYS A 25 -35.73 33.09 -5.98
C LYS A 25 -34.56 33.81 -6.65
N LEU A 26 -34.48 35.11 -6.41
CA LEU A 26 -33.35 35.94 -6.82
C LEU A 26 -32.77 36.59 -5.57
N ILE A 27 -31.49 36.31 -5.28
CA ILE A 27 -30.76 36.81 -4.12
C ILE A 27 -29.93 38.01 -4.55
N ALA A 28 -30.03 39.11 -3.81
CA ALA A 28 -29.30 40.34 -4.06
C ALA A 28 -28.04 40.42 -3.18
N GLY A 29 -26.90 40.69 -3.80
CA GLY A 29 -25.65 41.07 -3.15
C GLY A 29 -25.23 42.51 -3.50
N PRO A 30 -24.08 43.00 -3.01
CA PRO A 30 -23.56 44.33 -3.34
C PRO A 30 -23.27 44.46 -4.86
N GLY A 31 -24.24 44.96 -5.62
CA GLY A 31 -24.13 45.17 -7.06
C GLY A 31 -24.27 43.92 -7.93
N VAL A 32 -24.71 42.78 -7.38
CA VAL A 32 -24.86 41.51 -8.12
C VAL A 32 -26.16 40.81 -7.73
N TYR A 33 -26.68 39.96 -8.62
CA TYR A 33 -27.85 39.12 -8.33
C TYR A 33 -27.59 37.68 -8.78
N ILE A 34 -27.96 36.70 -7.94
CA ILE A 34 -27.85 35.26 -8.26
C ILE A 34 -29.19 34.57 -8.04
N CYS A 35 -29.61 33.68 -8.96
CA CYS A 35 -30.86 32.93 -8.82
C CYS A 35 -30.66 31.58 -8.14
N ASP A 36 -31.76 30.97 -7.69
CA ASP A 36 -31.76 29.63 -7.08
C ASP A 36 -31.12 28.58 -7.99
N GLU A 37 -31.46 28.56 -9.28
CA GLU A 37 -30.88 27.57 -10.22
C GLU A 37 -29.36 27.70 -10.38
N CYS A 38 -28.80 28.93 -10.37
CA CYS A 38 -27.36 29.12 -10.46
C CYS A 38 -26.66 28.72 -9.16
N ILE A 39 -27.32 28.88 -8.01
CA ILE A 39 -26.81 28.39 -6.72
C ILE A 39 -26.79 26.87 -6.72
N ASP A 40 -27.86 26.23 -7.19
CA ASP A 40 -27.95 24.78 -7.29
C ASP A 40 -26.87 24.23 -8.23
N LEU A 41 -26.69 24.84 -9.41
CA LEU A 41 -25.63 24.47 -10.34
C LEU A 41 -24.23 24.71 -9.77
N CYS A 42 -23.99 25.83 -9.08
CA CYS A 42 -22.71 26.07 -8.41
C CYS A 42 -22.46 25.04 -7.30
N ASN A 43 -23.48 24.66 -6.54
CA ASN A 43 -23.37 23.61 -5.53
C ASN A 43 -23.10 22.25 -6.17
N GLU A 44 -23.75 21.92 -7.30
CA GLU A 44 -23.46 20.68 -8.05
C GLU A 44 -22.01 20.64 -8.55
N ILE A 45 -21.51 21.75 -9.10
CA ILE A 45 -20.11 21.85 -9.57
C ILE A 45 -19.12 21.77 -8.39
N ILE A 46 -19.43 22.43 -7.28
CA ILE A 46 -18.63 22.37 -6.05
C ILE A 46 -18.68 20.97 -5.45
N ASP A 47 -19.84 20.32 -5.43
CA ASP A 47 -20.01 18.95 -4.96
C ASP A 47 -19.30 17.97 -5.89
N GLU A 48 -19.27 18.17 -7.20
CA GLU A 48 -18.47 17.41 -8.16
C GLU A 48 -16.95 17.61 -7.96
N GLU A 49 -16.49 18.83 -7.65
CA GLU A 49 -15.08 19.10 -7.29
C GLU A 49 -14.69 18.55 -5.91
N LEU A 50 -15.60 18.59 -4.92
CA LEU A 50 -15.40 18.00 -3.59
C LEU A 50 -15.57 16.47 -3.60
N SER A 51 -16.31 15.93 -4.56
CA SER A 51 -16.46 14.48 -4.80
C SER A 51 -15.48 13.93 -5.83
N ALA A 52 -14.50 14.74 -6.26
CA ALA A 52 -13.36 14.26 -7.02
C ALA A 52 -12.57 13.25 -6.18
N ALA A 53 -12.75 11.99 -6.57
CA ALA A 53 -12.26 10.74 -5.98
C ALA A 53 -12.71 10.48 -4.53
N PRO A 54 -13.37 9.34 -4.24
CA PRO A 54 -13.60 8.94 -2.85
C PRO A 54 -12.23 8.86 -2.16
N SER A 55 -12.00 9.81 -1.27
CA SER A 55 -10.99 9.68 -0.23
C SER A 55 -11.35 8.44 0.59
N PHE A 56 -10.33 7.72 1.04
CA PHE A 56 -10.53 6.66 2.02
C PHE A 56 -11.33 7.24 3.19
N ASP A 57 -12.59 6.81 3.35
CA ASP A 57 -13.39 7.18 4.51
C ASP A 57 -12.83 6.43 5.70
N ILE A 58 -11.84 7.08 6.30
CA ILE A 58 -11.18 6.73 7.52
C ILE A 58 -12.21 6.36 8.59
N ASP A 59 -13.44 6.91 8.61
CA ASP A 59 -14.44 6.56 9.61
C ASP A 59 -15.17 5.22 9.35
N ASN A 60 -15.15 4.72 8.11
CA ASN A 60 -15.82 3.49 7.69
C ASN A 60 -14.83 2.36 7.32
N LEU A 61 -13.80 2.17 8.15
CA LEU A 61 -12.84 1.07 7.97
C LEU A 61 -13.53 -0.31 8.16
N PRO A 62 -13.50 -1.21 7.14
CA PRO A 62 -14.10 -2.53 7.26
C PRO A 62 -13.41 -3.37 8.34
N LYS A 63 -14.20 -4.14 9.08
CA LYS A 63 -13.70 -5.02 10.13
C LYS A 63 -12.82 -6.12 9.52
N PRO A 64 -11.90 -6.73 10.28
CA PRO A 64 -11.05 -7.81 9.76
C PRO A 64 -11.82 -8.98 9.14
N ARG A 65 -13.04 -9.27 9.64
CA ARG A 65 -13.91 -10.30 9.04
C ARG A 65 -14.42 -9.92 7.65
N GLU A 66 -14.82 -8.66 7.46
CA GLU A 66 -15.30 -8.15 6.18
C GLU A 66 -14.15 -8.11 5.16
N ILE A 67 -12.96 -7.67 5.57
CA ILE A 67 -11.75 -7.72 4.73
C ILE A 67 -11.45 -9.16 4.31
N TYR A 68 -11.48 -10.10 5.25
CA TYR A 68 -11.24 -11.51 5.00
C TYR A 68 -12.28 -12.12 4.03
N GLU A 69 -13.56 -11.79 4.21
CA GLU A 69 -14.64 -12.23 3.33
C GLU A 69 -14.42 -11.76 1.89
N VAL A 70 -14.05 -10.50 1.67
CA VAL A 70 -13.75 -10.01 0.32
C VAL A 70 -12.49 -10.66 -0.23
N LEU A 71 -11.45 -10.89 0.59
CA LEU A 71 -10.26 -11.62 0.13
C LEU A 71 -10.60 -13.04 -0.35
N ASN A 72 -11.57 -13.72 0.27
CA ASN A 72 -12.02 -15.04 -0.18
C ASN A 72 -12.66 -15.02 -1.57
N GLU A 73 -13.22 -13.90 -2.01
CA GLU A 73 -13.83 -13.79 -3.35
C GLU A 73 -12.80 -13.74 -4.49
N TYR A 74 -11.53 -13.45 -4.17
CA TYR A 74 -10.45 -13.29 -5.16
C TYR A 74 -9.28 -14.25 -4.95
N VAL A 75 -9.05 -14.72 -3.72
CA VAL A 75 -7.91 -15.57 -3.36
C VAL A 75 -8.37 -16.87 -2.71
N VAL A 76 -8.23 -17.95 -3.47
CA VAL A 76 -8.50 -19.33 -3.03
C VAL A 76 -7.40 -19.81 -2.09
N GLY A 77 -7.81 -20.52 -1.03
CA GLY A 77 -6.90 -21.03 0.00
C GLY A 77 -6.20 -19.91 0.77
N GLN A 78 -5.00 -20.18 1.31
CA GLN A 78 -4.20 -19.18 2.04
C GLN A 78 -4.92 -18.58 3.28
N GLU A 79 -5.68 -19.41 3.98
CA GLU A 79 -6.59 -18.98 5.06
C GLU A 79 -5.89 -18.22 6.19
N GLN A 80 -4.74 -18.73 6.63
CA GLN A 80 -3.94 -18.10 7.68
C GLN A 80 -3.42 -16.74 7.23
N ALA A 81 -2.92 -16.65 5.98
CA ALA A 81 -2.42 -15.39 5.45
C ALA A 81 -3.51 -14.34 5.30
N LYS A 82 -4.67 -14.71 4.75
CA LYS A 82 -5.83 -13.81 4.63
C LYS A 82 -6.23 -13.27 6.00
N ARG A 83 -6.27 -14.12 7.03
CA ARG A 83 -6.59 -13.71 8.41
C ARG A 83 -5.55 -12.74 8.98
N THR A 84 -4.27 -13.09 8.89
CA THR A 84 -3.18 -12.25 9.41
C THR A 84 -3.14 -10.89 8.74
N MET A 85 -3.24 -10.86 7.40
CA MET A 85 -3.25 -9.62 6.65
C MET A 85 -4.48 -8.76 6.95
N SER A 86 -5.67 -9.37 7.08
CA SER A 86 -6.90 -8.63 7.42
C SER A 86 -6.79 -7.91 8.76
N VAL A 87 -6.19 -8.55 9.76
CA VAL A 87 -5.95 -7.93 11.09
C VAL A 87 -4.87 -6.86 11.01
N ALA A 88 -3.75 -7.15 10.34
CA ALA A 88 -2.63 -6.21 10.23
C ALA A 88 -3.03 -4.91 9.52
N VAL A 89 -3.77 -5.03 8.42
CA VAL A 89 -4.23 -3.89 7.63
C VAL A 89 -5.27 -3.09 8.40
N TYR A 90 -6.24 -3.75 9.05
CA TYR A 90 -7.19 -3.07 9.93
C TYR A 90 -6.46 -2.28 11.03
N ASN A 91 -5.48 -2.89 11.71
CA ASN A 91 -4.72 -2.21 12.76
C ASN A 91 -3.90 -1.03 12.22
N HIS A 92 -3.30 -1.17 11.02
CA HIS A 92 -2.57 -0.08 10.38
C HIS A 92 -3.46 1.13 10.13
N TYR A 93 -4.63 0.95 9.52
CA TYR A 93 -5.52 2.06 9.24
C TYR A 93 -6.26 2.56 10.49
N LYS A 94 -6.47 1.71 11.50
CA LYS A 94 -6.94 2.13 12.82
C LYS A 94 -5.92 3.04 13.51
N ARG A 95 -4.63 2.76 13.38
CA ARG A 95 -3.55 3.67 13.82
C ARG A 95 -3.59 4.99 13.06
N VAL A 96 -3.78 4.96 11.74
CA VAL A 96 -3.87 6.19 10.93
C VAL A 96 -5.07 7.06 11.35
N GLN A 97 -6.23 6.44 11.63
CA GLN A 97 -7.40 7.11 12.24
C GLN A 97 -7.03 7.81 13.56
N MET A 98 -6.40 7.07 14.47
CA MET A 98 -6.08 7.57 15.81
C MET A 98 -5.06 8.71 15.79
N MET A 99 -4.10 8.69 14.87
CA MET A 99 -3.13 9.78 14.71
C MET A 99 -3.75 11.10 14.22
N GLN A 100 -4.94 11.05 13.63
CA GLN A 100 -5.69 12.25 13.24
C GLN A 100 -6.56 12.79 14.39
N SER A 101 -6.89 11.96 15.38
CA SER A 101 -7.53 12.40 16.62
C SER A 101 -6.49 12.83 17.65
N ASP A 102 -6.76 13.88 18.43
CA ASP A 102 -5.86 14.36 19.52
C ASP A 102 -5.69 13.36 20.69
N ASP A 103 -6.23 12.14 20.56
CA ASP A 103 -6.28 11.12 21.61
C ASP A 103 -4.97 10.30 21.62
N ASN A 104 -3.90 10.92 22.10
CA ASN A 104 -2.54 10.39 22.12
C ASN A 104 -2.25 9.39 23.26
N GLU A 105 -3.25 8.70 23.80
CA GLU A 105 -3.02 7.76 24.91
C GLU A 105 -2.37 6.43 24.48
N ILE A 106 -2.41 6.07 23.20
CA ILE A 106 -1.94 4.77 22.70
C ILE A 106 -1.02 4.93 21.48
N GLU A 107 0.27 4.63 21.65
CA GLU A 107 1.23 4.52 20.55
C GLU A 107 1.11 3.15 19.86
N LEU A 108 0.40 3.10 18.73
CA LEU A 108 0.37 1.92 17.87
C LEU A 108 1.56 1.92 16.91
N GLN A 109 2.27 0.80 16.82
CA GLN A 109 3.35 0.63 15.84
C GLN A 109 2.80 0.34 14.43
N LYS A 110 3.55 0.76 13.43
CA LYS A 110 3.26 0.52 12.01
C LYS A 110 3.27 -0.99 11.72
N SER A 111 2.18 -1.50 11.14
CA SER A 111 1.97 -2.94 10.93
C SER A 111 2.45 -3.40 9.55
N ASN A 112 3.68 -3.05 9.18
CA ASN A 112 4.26 -3.52 7.91
C ASN A 112 4.33 -5.05 7.88
N ILE A 113 4.13 -5.62 6.70
CA ILE A 113 3.91 -7.05 6.50
C ILE A 113 5.07 -7.64 5.69
N LEU A 114 5.59 -8.79 6.11
CA LEU A 114 6.48 -9.65 5.33
C LEU A 114 5.72 -10.93 4.92
N LEU A 115 5.56 -11.13 3.60
CA LEU A 115 4.98 -12.32 2.99
C LEU A 115 6.09 -13.31 2.59
N LEU A 116 6.09 -14.47 3.22
CA LEU A 116 6.99 -15.59 2.91
C LEU A 116 6.22 -16.66 2.14
N GLY A 117 6.68 -17.06 0.96
CA GLY A 117 6.10 -18.22 0.31
C GLY A 117 6.39 -18.33 -1.19
N PRO A 118 6.04 -19.44 -1.84
CA PRO A 118 6.39 -19.74 -3.22
C PRO A 118 5.87 -18.70 -4.22
N THR A 119 6.53 -18.62 -5.37
CA THR A 119 6.08 -17.77 -6.49
C THR A 119 4.76 -18.30 -7.07
N GLY A 120 3.96 -17.42 -7.64
CA GLY A 120 2.69 -17.79 -8.27
C GLY A 120 1.55 -18.21 -7.33
N CYS A 121 1.71 -18.10 -6.01
CA CYS A 121 0.70 -18.51 -5.02
C CYS A 121 -0.14 -17.35 -4.45
N GLY A 122 -0.18 -16.20 -5.15
CA GLY A 122 -1.12 -15.11 -4.83
C GLY A 122 -0.61 -13.99 -3.92
N LYS A 123 0.70 -13.90 -3.60
CA LYS A 123 1.27 -12.79 -2.79
C LYS A 123 0.88 -11.40 -3.29
N THR A 124 1.16 -11.11 -4.56
CA THR A 124 0.84 -9.82 -5.20
C THR A 124 -0.66 -9.60 -5.30
N LEU A 125 -1.43 -10.66 -5.58
CA LEU A 125 -2.90 -10.60 -5.68
C LEU A 125 -3.55 -10.25 -4.33
N LEU A 126 -3.05 -10.81 -3.22
CA LEU A 126 -3.51 -10.47 -1.87
C LEU A 126 -3.30 -8.97 -1.59
N ALA A 127 -2.09 -8.47 -1.84
CA ALA A 127 -1.76 -7.04 -1.62
C ALA A 127 -2.62 -6.11 -2.49
N GLN A 128 -2.78 -6.44 -3.78
CA GLN A 128 -3.64 -5.69 -4.70
C GLN A 128 -5.11 -5.69 -4.28
N THR A 129 -5.62 -6.84 -3.81
CA THR A 129 -7.01 -6.98 -3.39
C THR A 129 -7.27 -6.17 -2.13
N LEU A 130 -6.34 -6.15 -1.18
CA LEU A 130 -6.42 -5.29 0.02
C LEU A 130 -6.51 -3.81 -0.33
N ALA A 131 -5.65 -3.34 -1.24
CA ALA A 131 -5.70 -1.95 -1.68
C ALA A 131 -7.02 -1.59 -2.35
N ARG A 132 -7.59 -2.53 -3.13
CA ARG A 132 -8.92 -2.36 -3.75
C ARG A 132 -10.05 -2.32 -2.73
N ILE A 133 -10.03 -3.21 -1.73
CA ILE A 133 -11.02 -3.25 -0.64
C ILE A 133 -11.07 -1.91 0.10
N LEU A 134 -9.90 -1.33 0.33
CA LEU A 134 -9.75 -0.09 1.10
C LEU A 134 -9.81 1.16 0.22
N ASN A 135 -9.86 1.01 -1.10
CA ASN A 135 -9.89 2.13 -2.04
C ASN A 135 -8.73 3.14 -1.80
N VAL A 136 -7.52 2.61 -1.60
CA VAL A 136 -6.29 3.38 -1.37
C VAL A 136 -5.32 3.24 -2.55
N PRO A 137 -4.46 4.24 -2.81
CA PRO A 137 -3.43 4.14 -3.84
C PRO A 137 -2.52 2.93 -3.61
N PHE A 138 -2.10 2.29 -4.71
CA PHE A 138 -1.28 1.10 -4.67
C PHE A 138 -0.11 1.19 -5.64
N ALA A 139 1.09 0.92 -5.15
CA ALA A 139 2.29 0.84 -5.97
C ALA A 139 2.99 -0.52 -5.81
N ILE A 140 3.51 -1.04 -6.92
CA ILE A 140 4.36 -2.24 -6.93
C ILE A 140 5.78 -1.82 -7.28
N ALA A 141 6.75 -2.34 -6.54
CA ALA A 141 8.17 -2.25 -6.84
C ALA A 141 8.83 -3.62 -6.70
N ASP A 142 9.86 -3.85 -7.50
CA ASP A 142 10.73 -5.02 -7.40
C ASP A 142 12.02 -4.61 -6.67
N ALA A 143 12.37 -5.32 -5.60
CA ALA A 143 13.57 -5.03 -4.83
C ALA A 143 14.86 -5.19 -5.65
N THR A 144 14.87 -6.02 -6.70
CA THR A 144 16.05 -6.25 -7.55
C THR A 144 16.37 -5.10 -8.49
N ALA A 145 15.38 -4.27 -8.81
CA ALA A 145 15.55 -3.09 -9.66
C ALA A 145 16.17 -1.91 -8.89
N LEU A 146 16.16 -1.97 -7.55
CA LEU A 146 16.63 -0.91 -6.68
C LEU A 146 18.15 -0.97 -6.51
N THR A 147 18.78 0.20 -6.43
CA THR A 147 20.21 0.31 -6.13
C THR A 147 20.46 1.32 -5.03
N GLU A 148 21.60 1.21 -4.36
CA GLU A 148 22.06 2.24 -3.42
C GLU A 148 22.15 3.61 -4.14
N ALA A 149 21.80 4.69 -3.44
CA ALA A 149 21.86 6.04 -3.96
C ALA A 149 23.25 6.34 -4.56
N GLY A 150 23.28 6.76 -5.83
CA GLY A 150 24.52 7.05 -6.56
C GLY A 150 25.05 5.92 -7.44
N TYR A 151 24.36 4.78 -7.53
CA TYR A 151 24.66 3.71 -8.48
C TYR A 151 23.65 3.66 -9.66
N VAL A 152 23.90 2.77 -10.62
CA VAL A 152 23.07 2.59 -11.83
C VAL A 152 21.89 1.68 -11.49
N GLY A 153 20.70 2.24 -11.32
CA GLY A 153 19.45 1.52 -11.06
C GLY A 153 18.31 2.46 -10.69
N GLU A 154 17.18 1.90 -10.23
CA GLU A 154 16.04 2.68 -9.72
C GLU A 154 16.33 3.13 -8.27
N ASP A 155 16.11 4.42 -7.97
CA ASP A 155 16.20 4.92 -6.60
C ASP A 155 14.95 4.52 -5.80
N VAL A 156 15.09 4.32 -4.49
CA VAL A 156 13.98 4.01 -3.58
C VAL A 156 12.91 5.12 -3.62
N GLU A 157 13.31 6.37 -3.88
CA GLU A 157 12.41 7.51 -4.05
C GLU A 157 11.44 7.34 -5.26
N ASN A 158 11.81 6.57 -6.30
CA ASN A 158 10.91 6.33 -7.43
C ASN A 158 9.72 5.43 -7.07
N ILE A 159 9.82 4.61 -6.03
CA ILE A 159 8.68 3.83 -5.53
C ILE A 159 7.59 4.77 -5.01
N LEU A 160 8.00 5.85 -4.34
CA LEU A 160 7.08 6.88 -3.85
C LEU A 160 6.46 7.65 -5.00
N LEU A 161 7.21 7.93 -6.07
CA LEU A 161 6.65 8.54 -7.29
C LEU A 161 5.55 7.67 -7.90
N LYS A 162 5.75 6.34 -8.00
CA LYS A 162 4.72 5.41 -8.49
C LYS A 162 3.46 5.45 -7.62
N LEU A 163 3.60 5.58 -6.31
CA LEU A 163 2.46 5.71 -5.39
C LEU A 163 1.72 7.04 -5.57
N ILE A 164 2.46 8.15 -5.72
CA ILE A 164 1.89 9.48 -5.99
C ILE A 164 1.15 9.48 -7.33
N GLN A 165 1.71 8.83 -8.36
CA GLN A 165 1.05 8.67 -9.66
C GLN A 165 -0.24 7.84 -9.53
N ALA A 166 -0.22 6.75 -8.75
CA ALA A 166 -1.42 5.95 -8.47
C ALA A 166 -2.47 6.70 -7.62
N ALA A 167 -2.09 7.83 -7.03
CA ALA A 167 -2.97 8.74 -6.30
C ALA A 167 -3.35 9.97 -7.14
N ASP A 168 -3.15 9.96 -8.46
CA ASP A 168 -3.41 11.09 -9.36
C ASP A 168 -2.72 12.40 -8.90
N TYR A 169 -1.51 12.26 -8.35
CA TYR A 169 -0.71 13.35 -7.78
C TYR A 169 -1.26 13.99 -6.50
N ASP A 170 -2.30 13.40 -5.88
CA ASP A 170 -2.73 13.76 -4.54
C ASP A 170 -1.79 13.15 -3.48
N VAL A 171 -0.92 14.01 -2.92
CA VAL A 171 0.04 13.64 -1.89
C VAL A 171 -0.67 13.11 -0.64
N LYS A 172 -1.77 13.73 -0.19
CA LYS A 172 -2.45 13.31 1.04
C LYS A 172 -3.07 11.94 0.90
N LYS A 173 -3.62 11.65 -0.28
CA LYS A 173 -4.11 10.31 -0.61
C LYS A 173 -2.96 9.30 -0.68
N ALA A 174 -1.84 9.65 -1.31
CA ALA A 174 -0.65 8.81 -1.39
C ALA A 174 -0.05 8.46 -0.02
N GLU A 175 -0.07 9.38 0.94
CA GLU A 175 0.41 9.15 2.33
C GLU A 175 -0.36 8.03 3.06
N THR A 176 -1.56 7.66 2.59
CA THR A 176 -2.37 6.54 3.12
C THR A 176 -2.36 5.29 2.24
N GLY A 177 -1.54 5.30 1.19
CA GLY A 177 -1.45 4.21 0.22
C GLY A 177 -0.72 2.96 0.73
N ILE A 178 -0.71 1.93 -0.13
CA ILE A 178 -0.01 0.67 0.09
C ILE A 178 1.10 0.51 -0.94
N ILE A 179 2.31 0.19 -0.48
CA ILE A 179 3.45 -0.17 -1.33
C ILE A 179 3.71 -1.67 -1.16
N TYR A 180 3.66 -2.41 -2.27
CA TYR A 180 4.12 -3.80 -2.34
C TYR A 180 5.52 -3.87 -2.92
N ILE A 181 6.46 -4.45 -2.18
CA ILE A 181 7.85 -4.67 -2.62
C ILE A 181 8.06 -6.17 -2.82
N ASP A 182 8.20 -6.61 -4.06
CA ASP A 182 8.46 -8.02 -4.40
C ASP A 182 9.95 -8.35 -4.37
N GLU A 183 10.28 -9.64 -4.41
CA GLU A 183 11.65 -10.17 -4.48
C GLU A 183 12.61 -9.69 -3.38
N VAL A 184 12.09 -9.40 -2.18
CA VAL A 184 12.90 -8.97 -1.02
C VAL A 184 13.93 -10.04 -0.61
N ASP A 185 13.69 -11.31 -0.93
CA ASP A 185 14.65 -12.39 -0.70
C ASP A 185 15.93 -12.28 -1.55
N LYS A 186 15.93 -11.48 -2.62
CA LYS A 186 17.09 -11.30 -3.54
C LYS A 186 18.09 -10.27 -3.07
N ILE A 187 17.66 -9.32 -2.25
CA ILE A 187 18.53 -8.31 -1.62
C ILE A 187 19.14 -8.81 -0.30
N ALA A 188 18.78 -10.02 0.15
CA ALA A 188 19.41 -10.70 1.27
C ALA A 188 20.84 -11.12 0.90
N ARG A 189 21.76 -10.90 1.83
CA ARG A 189 23.18 -11.20 1.62
C ARG A 189 23.42 -12.71 1.62
N LYS A 190 24.15 -13.21 0.63
CA LYS A 190 24.64 -14.60 0.68
C LYS A 190 25.78 -14.70 1.69
N ALA A 191 25.61 -15.56 2.70
CA ALA A 191 26.52 -15.74 3.84
C ALA A 191 27.98 -16.12 3.48
N ASP A 192 28.27 -16.48 2.23
CA ASP A 192 29.53 -17.14 1.86
C ASP A 192 30.73 -16.22 1.62
N ASN A 193 30.62 -14.89 1.74
CA ASN A 193 31.82 -14.04 1.77
C ASN A 193 31.62 -12.71 2.54
N PRO A 194 32.39 -12.45 3.61
CA PRO A 194 32.65 -11.12 4.12
C PRO A 194 33.60 -10.40 3.16
N SER A 195 33.06 -9.92 2.04
CA SER A 195 33.78 -8.99 1.20
C SER A 195 33.94 -7.68 1.96
N ILE A 196 35.19 -7.32 2.25
CA ILE A 196 35.61 -6.06 2.88
C ILE A 196 35.46 -4.89 1.89
N THR A 197 35.21 -5.15 0.59
CA THR A 197 34.90 -4.09 -0.37
C THR A 197 33.46 -3.63 -0.16
N ARG A 198 33.27 -2.30 -0.09
CA ARG A 198 31.99 -1.59 0.05
C ARG A 198 30.86 -2.36 -0.66
N ASP A 199 29.92 -2.89 0.10
CA ASP A 199 28.91 -3.81 -0.41
C ASP A 199 27.84 -3.02 -1.18
N VAL A 200 27.95 -3.02 -2.51
CA VAL A 200 27.11 -2.21 -3.41
C VAL A 200 25.75 -2.89 -3.69
N SER A 201 25.53 -4.13 -3.27
CA SER A 201 24.57 -5.00 -3.96
C SER A 201 23.21 -5.24 -3.28
N GLY A 202 23.17 -5.50 -1.96
CA GLY A 202 21.92 -5.89 -1.28
C GLY A 202 21.66 -5.17 0.05
N GLU A 203 22.66 -5.11 0.92
CA GLU A 203 22.54 -4.43 2.22
C GLU A 203 22.27 -2.93 2.05
N GLY A 204 22.94 -2.27 1.10
CA GLY A 204 22.68 -0.86 0.78
C GLY A 204 21.23 -0.59 0.37
N VAL A 205 20.59 -1.54 -0.33
CA VAL A 205 19.16 -1.46 -0.68
C VAL A 205 18.29 -1.64 0.55
N GLN A 206 18.58 -2.61 1.42
CA GLN A 206 17.87 -2.80 2.69
C GLN A 206 17.93 -1.53 3.56
N GLN A 207 19.11 -0.90 3.65
CA GLN A 207 19.33 0.35 4.39
C GLN A 207 18.60 1.55 3.76
N ALA A 208 18.52 1.61 2.43
CA ALA A 208 17.76 2.65 1.75
C ALA A 208 16.24 2.49 1.98
N LEU A 209 15.74 1.25 1.95
CA LEU A 209 14.34 0.93 2.25
C LEU A 209 13.96 1.24 3.71
N LEU A 210 14.88 1.09 4.65
CA LEU A 210 14.63 1.43 6.06
C LEU A 210 14.14 2.87 6.22
N LYS A 211 14.74 3.83 5.52
CA LYS A 211 14.36 5.25 5.61
C LYS A 211 12.86 5.48 5.33
N ILE A 212 12.33 4.80 4.31
CA ILE A 212 10.91 4.95 3.94
C ILE A 212 9.98 4.08 4.79
N LEU A 213 10.47 2.93 5.28
CA LEU A 213 9.72 2.05 6.19
C LEU A 213 9.46 2.70 7.54
N GLU A 214 10.43 3.44 8.07
CA GLU A 214 10.41 4.10 9.38
C GLU A 214 9.42 5.27 9.48
N GLY A 215 9.16 5.94 8.36
CA GLY A 215 8.46 7.23 8.34
C GLY A 215 9.47 8.34 8.16
N THR A 216 9.55 8.88 6.94
CA THR A 216 10.40 10.02 6.62
C THR A 216 9.68 10.94 5.65
N THR A 217 10.01 12.22 5.70
CA THR A 217 9.61 13.18 4.67
C THR A 217 10.58 13.08 3.51
N ALA A 218 10.16 12.42 2.43
CA ALA A 218 10.96 12.26 1.22
C ALA A 218 10.66 13.37 0.20
N SER A 219 11.65 13.75 -0.60
CA SER A 219 11.51 14.72 -1.69
C SER A 219 11.65 14.00 -3.03
N VAL A 220 10.56 13.91 -3.79
CA VAL A 220 10.43 13.09 -5.00
C VAL A 220 10.34 13.99 -6.24
N PRO A 221 11.13 13.75 -7.30
CA PRO A 221 11.02 14.51 -8.54
C PRO A 221 9.75 14.12 -9.33
N PRO A 222 8.95 15.07 -9.87
CA PRO A 222 7.66 14.82 -10.52
C PRO A 222 7.76 14.13 -11.89
N GLN A 223 8.92 14.25 -12.55
CA GLN A 223 9.27 13.47 -13.74
C GLN A 223 10.47 12.61 -13.33
N GLY A 224 10.27 11.31 -13.20
CA GLY A 224 11.34 10.37 -12.85
C GLY A 224 12.56 10.59 -13.75
N GLY A 225 13.76 10.61 -13.16
CA GLY A 225 14.98 10.95 -13.90
C GLY A 225 16.01 11.70 -13.05
N ARG A 226 17.14 12.09 -13.66
CA ARG A 226 18.24 12.79 -12.97
C ARG A 226 17.80 14.21 -12.57
N LYS A 227 18.16 14.60 -11.33
CA LYS A 227 17.83 15.89 -10.70
C LYS A 227 18.22 17.08 -11.59
N HIS A 228 17.24 17.83 -12.10
CA HIS A 228 17.47 19.12 -12.74
C HIS A 228 17.35 20.25 -11.69
N PRO A 229 18.25 21.26 -11.68
CA PRO A 229 18.32 22.27 -10.62
C PRO A 229 17.11 23.20 -10.47
N HIS A 230 16.17 23.22 -11.42
CA HIS A 230 14.96 24.04 -11.39
C HIS A 230 13.67 23.20 -11.33
N GLN A 231 13.77 21.90 -11.05
CA GLN A 231 12.60 21.03 -10.95
C GLN A 231 11.95 21.19 -9.57
N GLU A 232 10.65 21.45 -9.52
CA GLU A 232 9.87 21.42 -8.28
C GLU A 232 9.80 19.98 -7.76
N PHE A 233 10.03 19.76 -6.48
CA PHE A 233 9.96 18.45 -5.84
C PHE A 233 8.62 18.28 -5.12
N LEU A 234 8.04 17.10 -5.20
CA LEU A 234 6.90 16.69 -4.39
C LEU A 234 7.42 16.18 -3.05
N SER A 235 6.88 16.68 -1.95
CA SER A 235 7.21 16.19 -0.61
C SER A 235 6.13 15.22 -0.15
N ILE A 236 6.52 14.04 0.35
CA ILE A 236 5.59 13.01 0.85
C ILE A 236 6.08 12.45 2.19
N ASP A 237 5.16 12.28 3.15
CA ASP A 237 5.44 11.61 4.42
C ASP A 237 5.08 10.10 4.36
N THR A 238 6.05 9.23 4.60
CA THR A 238 5.85 7.77 4.56
C THR A 238 5.36 7.17 5.88
N THR A 239 5.10 7.98 6.91
CA THR A 239 4.66 7.52 8.24
C THR A 239 3.37 6.70 8.18
N ASN A 240 2.44 7.05 7.29
CA ASN A 240 1.12 6.41 7.16
C ASN A 240 1.01 5.44 5.97
N VAL A 241 2.04 5.35 5.13
CA VAL A 241 2.09 4.42 4.00
C VAL A 241 2.31 3.00 4.51
N LEU A 242 1.45 2.05 4.16
CA LEU A 242 1.62 0.64 4.52
C LEU A 242 2.61 -0.04 3.57
N PHE A 243 3.58 -0.77 4.12
CA PHE A 243 4.50 -1.58 3.33
C PHE A 243 4.19 -3.06 3.47
N ILE A 244 4.10 -3.74 2.33
CA ILE A 244 3.97 -5.19 2.22
C ILE A 244 5.17 -5.70 1.41
N CYS A 245 6.11 -6.35 2.08
CA CYS A 245 7.30 -6.94 1.48
C CYS A 245 7.02 -8.41 1.17
N GLY A 246 7.32 -8.88 -0.05
CA GLY A 246 7.14 -10.26 -0.48
C GLY A 246 8.45 -10.89 -0.93
N GLY A 247 8.58 -12.19 -0.69
CA GLY A 247 9.71 -12.96 -1.22
C GLY A 247 9.45 -14.46 -1.23
N ALA A 248 10.21 -15.18 -2.05
CA ALA A 248 10.14 -16.63 -2.13
C ALA A 248 10.99 -17.33 -1.05
N PHE A 249 12.06 -16.67 -0.60
CA PHE A 249 12.97 -17.15 0.45
C PHE A 249 13.49 -18.57 0.19
N ALA A 250 14.00 -18.80 -1.01
CA ALA A 250 14.53 -20.11 -1.40
C ALA A 250 15.69 -20.54 -0.48
N ASN A 251 15.62 -21.75 0.08
CA ASN A 251 16.56 -22.31 1.07
C ASN A 251 16.38 -21.83 2.52
N LEU A 252 15.40 -20.96 2.82
CA LEU A 252 15.06 -20.61 4.21
C LEU A 252 14.55 -21.84 4.98
N ASP A 253 13.88 -22.76 4.30
CA ASP A 253 13.46 -24.06 4.82
C ASP A 253 14.62 -24.84 5.45
N LYS A 254 15.81 -24.81 4.83
CA LYS A 254 17.02 -25.48 5.35
C LYS A 254 17.58 -24.81 6.60
N VAL A 255 17.46 -23.48 6.71
CA VAL A 255 17.87 -22.72 7.89
C VAL A 255 16.97 -23.10 9.07
N ILE A 256 15.66 -23.07 8.84
CA ILE A 256 14.64 -23.44 9.82
C ILE A 256 14.80 -24.90 10.27
N GLU A 257 14.99 -25.84 9.33
CA GLU A 257 15.21 -27.27 9.64
C GLU A 257 16.48 -27.49 10.49
N ARG A 258 17.55 -26.72 10.24
CA ARG A 258 18.79 -26.78 11.02
C ARG A 258 18.56 -26.33 12.46
N ARG A 259 17.80 -25.25 12.66
CA ARG A 259 17.47 -24.72 13.99
C ARG A 259 16.56 -25.67 14.78
N ILE A 260 15.50 -26.18 14.15
CA ILE A 260 14.54 -27.10 14.81
C ILE A 260 15.18 -28.48 15.10
N GLY A 261 16.37 -28.74 14.55
CA GLY A 261 17.12 -29.97 14.85
C GLY A 261 16.61 -31.18 14.07
N HIS A 262 16.01 -30.97 12.89
CA HIS A 262 15.61 -32.04 11.98
C HIS A 262 16.83 -32.67 11.27
N LYS A 263 17.89 -33.02 12.02
CA LYS A 263 19.00 -33.84 11.53
C LYS A 263 18.70 -35.29 11.82
N GLY A 264 18.14 -35.98 10.83
CA GLY A 264 18.12 -37.43 10.81
C GLY A 264 19.53 -38.00 10.61
N VAL A 265 20.35 -38.04 11.65
CA VAL A 265 21.66 -38.72 11.63
C VAL A 265 21.69 -39.71 12.79
N GLY A 266 21.36 -40.97 12.49
CA GLY A 266 21.37 -42.10 13.41
C GLY A 266 20.59 -43.29 12.83
N PHE A 267 20.96 -44.51 13.20
CA PHE A 267 20.37 -45.77 12.70
C PHE A 267 18.85 -45.94 13.00
N GLY A 268 18.23 -44.99 13.73
CA GLY A 268 16.79 -44.94 14.00
C GLY A 268 16.13 -43.59 13.64
N ALA A 269 16.80 -42.73 12.87
CA ALA A 269 16.20 -41.47 12.43
C ALA A 269 15.05 -41.76 11.44
N SER A 270 13.87 -41.18 11.70
CA SER A 270 12.77 -41.21 10.75
C SER A 270 13.14 -40.38 9.52
N VAL A 271 13.68 -41.06 8.51
CA VAL A 271 13.92 -40.47 7.18
C VAL A 271 12.55 -40.21 6.56
N ARG A 272 11.93 -39.07 6.89
CA ARG A 272 10.75 -38.60 6.17
C ARG A 272 11.17 -38.32 4.73
N SER A 273 10.44 -38.89 3.77
CA SER A 273 10.73 -38.78 2.34
C SER A 273 10.79 -37.32 1.90
N LYS A 274 11.88 -36.94 1.21
CA LYS A 274 12.18 -35.58 0.73
C LYS A 274 11.21 -35.02 -0.33
N THR A 275 10.17 -35.76 -0.72
CA THR A 275 9.53 -35.57 -2.03
C THR A 275 8.22 -34.78 -2.04
N ASN A 276 7.69 -34.29 -0.91
CA ASN A 276 6.46 -33.46 -0.91
C ASN A 276 6.23 -32.76 0.45
N LYS A 277 7.21 -32.02 0.97
CA LYS A 277 6.92 -31.12 2.10
C LYS A 277 6.46 -29.79 1.53
N ASP A 278 5.28 -29.33 1.95
CA ASP A 278 4.88 -27.94 1.76
C ASP A 278 5.88 -27.06 2.53
N THR A 279 6.64 -26.23 1.82
CA THR A 279 7.58 -25.29 2.44
C THR A 279 6.87 -24.31 3.37
N GLY A 280 5.57 -24.08 3.16
CA GLY A 280 4.72 -23.28 4.05
C GLY A 280 4.73 -23.77 5.50
N GLU A 281 4.65 -25.09 5.74
CA GLU A 281 4.67 -25.67 7.10
C GLU A 281 5.96 -25.37 7.87
N LEU A 282 7.09 -25.26 7.16
CA LEU A 282 8.35 -24.85 7.75
C LEU A 282 8.38 -23.34 7.97
N PHE A 283 7.91 -22.56 7.01
CA PHE A 283 7.85 -21.10 7.10
C PHE A 283 6.95 -20.61 8.23
N GLU A 284 5.89 -21.35 8.61
CA GLU A 284 5.08 -21.04 9.79
C GLU A 284 5.88 -21.02 11.10
N GLN A 285 6.98 -21.75 11.14
CA GLN A 285 7.86 -21.83 12.31
C GLN A 285 9.01 -20.83 12.23
N VAL A 286 9.03 -19.93 11.24
CA VAL A 286 10.10 -18.95 11.08
C VAL A 286 10.23 -18.06 12.32
N LEU A 287 11.48 -17.78 12.72
CA LEU A 287 11.82 -16.77 13.71
C LEU A 287 12.68 -15.69 13.05
N PRO A 288 12.75 -14.47 13.61
CA PRO A 288 13.61 -13.40 13.10
C PRO A 288 15.07 -13.83 12.94
N GLU A 289 15.58 -14.68 13.84
CA GLU A 289 16.94 -15.22 13.79
C GLU A 289 17.21 -16.02 12.51
N ASP A 290 16.22 -16.72 11.96
CA ASP A 290 16.37 -17.47 10.70
C ASP A 290 16.50 -16.51 9.51
N LEU A 291 15.76 -15.39 9.54
CA LEU A 291 15.82 -14.36 8.50
C LEU A 291 17.16 -13.62 8.53
N VAL A 292 17.73 -13.45 9.72
CA VAL A 292 19.10 -12.93 9.88
C VAL A 292 20.13 -13.92 9.35
N GLU A 293 20.04 -15.21 9.71
CA GLU A 293 20.93 -16.25 9.16
C GLU A 293 20.77 -16.38 7.64
N TYR A 294 19.57 -16.13 7.10
CA TYR A 294 19.29 -16.10 5.67
C TYR A 294 19.96 -14.92 4.95
N GLY A 295 20.19 -13.79 5.64
CA GLY A 295 20.91 -12.64 5.11
C GLY A 295 20.17 -11.31 5.10
N LEU A 296 19.02 -11.20 5.77
CA LEU A 296 18.38 -9.91 6.04
C LEU A 296 19.01 -9.26 7.27
N ILE A 297 19.13 -7.93 7.26
CA ILE A 297 19.65 -7.20 8.42
C ILE A 297 18.59 -7.15 9.55
N PRO A 298 18.99 -7.26 10.83
CA PRO A 298 18.06 -7.22 11.97
C PRO A 298 17.16 -5.99 11.99
N GLU A 299 17.70 -4.82 11.61
CA GLU A 299 16.97 -3.56 11.57
C GLU A 299 15.82 -3.60 10.57
N PHE A 300 16.05 -4.20 9.40
CA PHE A 300 15.05 -4.34 8.35
C PHE A 300 13.91 -5.29 8.77
N ILE A 301 14.26 -6.42 9.39
CA ILE A 301 13.28 -7.35 9.98
C ILE A 301 12.48 -6.66 11.09
N GLY A 302 13.15 -5.84 11.93
CA GLY A 302 12.51 -5.07 13.00
C GLY A 302 11.46 -4.06 12.50
N ARG A 303 11.51 -3.66 11.22
CA ARG A 303 10.49 -2.80 10.58
C ARG A 303 9.37 -3.58 9.90
N LEU A 304 9.38 -4.91 9.96
CA LEU A 304 8.38 -5.82 9.40
C LEU A 304 7.78 -6.73 10.50
N PRO A 305 7.03 -6.17 11.47
CA PRO A 305 6.58 -6.91 12.65
C PRO A 305 5.54 -7.99 12.35
N VAL A 306 4.82 -7.90 11.22
CA VAL A 306 3.82 -8.89 10.82
C VAL A 306 4.44 -9.82 9.78
N ILE A 307 4.65 -11.08 10.16
CA ILE A 307 5.08 -12.14 9.22
C ILE A 307 3.86 -12.98 8.86
N SER A 308 3.65 -13.20 7.57
CA SER A 308 2.55 -14.01 7.05
C SER A 308 3.08 -14.98 6.00
N VAL A 309 2.60 -16.22 6.05
CA VAL A 309 3.12 -17.33 5.25
C VAL A 309 2.09 -17.74 4.20
N ILE A 310 2.55 -17.86 2.96
CA ILE A 310 1.79 -18.37 1.82
C ILE A 310 2.24 -19.81 1.56
N HIS A 311 1.27 -20.70 1.43
CA HIS A 311 1.45 -22.12 1.20
C HIS A 311 1.50 -22.44 -0.29
N GLN A 312 2.11 -23.58 -0.61
CA GLN A 312 2.05 -24.12 -1.96
C GLN A 312 0.60 -24.47 -2.34
N LEU A 313 0.16 -24.07 -3.54
CA LEU A 313 -1.17 -24.44 -4.04
C LEU A 313 -1.25 -25.94 -4.31
N SER A 314 -2.31 -26.57 -3.82
CA SER A 314 -2.68 -27.95 -4.15
C SER A 314 -3.34 -28.03 -5.53
N LYS A 315 -3.52 -29.26 -6.03
CA LYS A 315 -4.26 -29.48 -7.27
C LYS A 315 -5.69 -28.97 -7.17
N ASP A 316 -6.35 -29.19 -6.03
CA ASP A 316 -7.74 -28.78 -5.82
C ASP A 316 -7.82 -27.24 -5.75
N ASP A 317 -6.85 -26.57 -5.13
CA ASP A 317 -6.77 -25.10 -5.14
C ASP A 317 -6.67 -24.56 -6.57
N LEU A 318 -5.83 -25.18 -7.42
CA LEU A 318 -5.67 -24.77 -8.81
C LEU A 318 -6.95 -24.95 -9.64
N VAL A 319 -7.75 -25.98 -9.34
CA VAL A 319 -9.07 -26.17 -9.96
C VAL A 319 -10.02 -25.07 -9.50
N SER A 320 -10.14 -24.85 -8.19
CA SER A 320 -10.98 -23.78 -7.64
C SER A 320 -10.60 -22.39 -8.15
N ILE A 321 -9.31 -22.10 -8.35
CA ILE A 321 -8.84 -20.82 -8.92
C ILE A 321 -9.41 -20.57 -10.33
N LEU A 322 -9.67 -21.63 -11.11
CA LEU A 322 -10.23 -21.51 -12.45
C LEU A 322 -11.75 -21.34 -12.46
N GLU A 323 -12.44 -21.63 -11.36
CA GLU A 323 -13.92 -21.70 -11.32
C GLU A 323 -14.57 -20.70 -10.37
N GLU A 324 -13.95 -20.39 -9.24
CA GLU A 324 -14.59 -19.70 -8.12
C GLU A 324 -14.33 -18.18 -8.05
N PRO A 325 -13.09 -17.66 -8.27
CA PRO A 325 -12.82 -16.24 -8.12
C PRO A 325 -13.63 -15.36 -9.07
N LYS A 326 -13.99 -14.15 -8.62
CA LYS A 326 -14.72 -13.18 -9.47
C LYS A 326 -14.00 -12.78 -10.77
N ASN A 327 -12.69 -13.00 -10.81
CA ASN A 327 -11.82 -12.78 -11.97
C ASN A 327 -11.34 -14.08 -12.64
N ALA A 328 -12.05 -15.20 -12.40
CA ALA A 328 -11.84 -16.45 -13.11
C ALA A 328 -12.30 -16.36 -14.59
N LEU A 329 -11.83 -17.32 -15.40
CA LEU A 329 -12.03 -17.37 -16.86
C LEU A 329 -13.47 -17.69 -17.27
#